data_AF-A0A963EL84-F1
#
_entry.id   AF-A0A963EL84-F1
#
_cell.length_a   1.000
_cell.length_b   1.000
_cell.length_c   1.000
_cell.angle_alpha   90.00
_cell.angle_beta   90.00
_cell.angle_gamma   90.00
#
_symmetry.space_group_name_H-M   'P 1'
#
loop_
_entity.id
_entity.type
_entity.pdbx_description
1 polymer ?
#
loop_
_entity_poly.entity_id
_entity_poly.type
_entity_poly.pdbx_seq_one_letter_code
_entity_poly.pdbx_strand_id
1 'polypeptide(L)'
;MSGAEDWLGRWREGRTGWHEAGGSAALRRYWPSLPAGTRVLAPLCGKSADLVWLAKRDLDVVGVELSRLAIEAFFAEQRIAFELDEQGPMPRYRAQGVSITLYCGDFFEFS
;
A
#
# COMPACT_ATOMS: atom_id res chain seq x y z
N MET A 1 -13.37 18.66 -11.31
CA MET A 1 -12.99 17.35 -10.74
C MET A 1 -11.87 17.62 -9.76
N SER A 2 -11.99 17.16 -8.52
CA SER A 2 -10.93 17.30 -7.52
C SER A 2 -9.72 16.42 -7.89
N GLY A 3 -8.56 16.67 -7.28
CA GLY A 3 -7.38 15.81 -7.50
C GLY A 3 -7.62 14.35 -7.11
N ALA A 4 -8.41 14.12 -6.06
CA ALA A 4 -8.84 12.80 -5.61
C ALA A 4 -9.69 12.07 -6.68
N GLU A 5 -10.63 12.76 -7.31
CA GLU A 5 -11.47 12.20 -8.39
C GLU A 5 -10.64 11.84 -9.63
N ASP A 6 -9.66 12.68 -10.02
CA ASP A 6 -8.76 12.36 -11.15
C ASP A 6 -7.92 11.11 -10.84
N TRP A 7 -7.38 11.00 -9.61
CA TRP A 7 -6.61 9.83 -9.18
C TRP A 7 -7.42 8.53 -9.25
N LEU A 8 -8.63 8.54 -8.70
CA LEU A 8 -9.56 7.40 -8.77
C LEU A 8 -9.98 7.09 -10.22
N GLY A 9 -10.13 8.11 -11.06
CA GLY A 9 -10.37 7.96 -12.50
C GLY A 9 -9.25 7.17 -13.18
N ARG A 10 -7.99 7.51 -12.91
CA ARG A 10 -6.84 6.82 -13.51
C ARG A 10 -6.79 5.34 -13.14
N TRP A 11 -7.08 4.98 -11.88
CA TRP A 11 -7.14 3.57 -11.47
C TRP A 11 -8.25 2.79 -12.17
N ARG A 12 -9.45 3.39 -12.30
CA ARG A 12 -10.58 2.78 -13.03
C ARG A 12 -10.26 2.55 -14.51
N GLU A 13 -9.54 3.48 -15.12
CA GLU A 13 -9.17 3.43 -16.53
C GLU A 13 -7.87 2.64 -16.80
N GLY A 14 -7.23 2.09 -15.77
CA GLY A 14 -5.94 1.39 -15.89
C GLY A 14 -4.78 2.29 -16.30
N ARG A 15 -4.91 3.62 -16.18
CA ARG A 15 -3.86 4.61 -16.51
C ARG A 15 -2.81 4.69 -15.40
N THR A 16 -2.14 3.58 -15.09
CA THR A 16 -1.17 3.47 -13.98
C THR A 16 0.28 3.47 -14.47
N GLY A 17 0.66 4.42 -15.33
CA GLY A 17 2.00 4.47 -15.96
C GLY A 17 3.17 4.68 -14.99
N TRP A 18 2.89 5.07 -13.74
CA TRP A 18 3.88 5.18 -12.67
C TRP A 18 4.15 3.86 -11.93
N HIS A 19 3.35 2.82 -12.17
CA HIS A 19 3.47 1.57 -11.44
C HIS A 19 4.68 0.75 -11.92
N GLU A 20 5.62 0.51 -11.02
CA GLU A 20 6.75 -0.40 -11.24
C GLU A 20 6.42 -1.78 -10.67
N ALA A 21 6.15 -2.76 -11.53
CA ALA A 21 5.76 -4.11 -11.11
C ALA A 21 6.79 -4.80 -10.20
N GLY A 22 8.08 -4.47 -10.37
CA GLY A 22 9.17 -4.99 -9.55
C GLY A 22 9.45 -4.20 -8.28
N GLY A 23 8.76 -3.09 -8.01
CA GLY A 23 9.10 -2.13 -6.96
C GLY A 23 10.34 -1.28 -7.29
N SER A 24 10.58 -0.25 -6.48
CA SER A 24 11.61 0.75 -6.71
C SER A 24 13.04 0.19 -6.60
N ALA A 25 13.82 0.32 -7.67
CA ALA A 25 15.25 0.01 -7.63
C ALA A 25 16.03 0.91 -6.64
N ALA A 26 15.62 2.18 -6.52
CA ALA A 26 16.24 3.13 -5.60
C ALA A 26 15.98 2.75 -4.14
N LEU A 27 14.74 2.37 -3.80
CA LEU A 27 14.40 1.89 -2.46
C LEU A 27 15.30 0.70 -2.09
N ARG A 28 15.39 -0.31 -2.96
CA ARG A 28 16.26 -1.48 -2.71
C ARG A 28 17.73 -1.14 -2.52
N ARG A 29 18.21 -0.11 -3.22
CA ARG A 29 19.61 0.31 -3.18
C ARG A 29 19.96 1.11 -1.92
N TYR A 30 19.05 1.95 -1.46
CA TYR A 30 19.35 2.96 -0.43
C TYR A 30 18.63 2.73 0.91
N TRP A 31 17.72 1.75 0.99
CA TRP A 31 17.04 1.46 2.24
C TRP A 31 18.05 1.04 3.33
N PRO A 32 18.00 1.67 4.52
CA PRO A 32 18.91 1.32 5.60
C PRO A 32 18.51 -0.01 6.26
N SER A 33 19.44 -0.61 6.99
CA SER A 33 19.08 -1.67 7.94
C SER A 33 18.34 -1.04 9.11
N LEU A 34 17.14 -1.52 9.40
CA LEU A 34 16.32 -1.12 10.53
C LEU A 34 16.12 -2.31 11.47
N PRO A 35 15.89 -2.09 12.78
CA PRO A 35 15.51 -3.16 13.69
C PRO A 35 14.23 -3.87 13.24
N ALA A 36 14.14 -5.18 13.48
CA ALA A 36 12.91 -5.93 13.27
C ALA A 36 11.76 -5.33 14.11
N GLY A 37 10.56 -5.34 13.56
CA GLY A 37 9.36 -4.70 14.12
C GLY A 37 9.31 -3.18 13.94
N THR A 38 10.31 -2.55 13.32
CA THR A 38 10.23 -1.11 13.00
C THR A 38 9.04 -0.86 12.08
N ARG A 39 8.18 0.07 12.49
CA ARG A 39 7.01 0.46 11.72
C ARG A 39 7.38 1.44 10.61
N VAL A 40 6.93 1.14 9.39
CA VAL A 40 7.19 1.93 8.18
C VAL A 40 5.87 2.35 7.56
N LEU A 41 5.72 3.64 7.30
CA LEU A 41 4.56 4.20 6.60
C LEU A 41 4.89 4.45 5.13
N ALA A 42 4.07 3.91 4.24
CA ALA A 42 4.10 4.17 2.80
C ALA A 42 2.83 4.98 2.41
N PRO A 43 2.92 6.32 2.33
CA PRO A 43 1.79 7.14 1.89
C PRO A 43 1.55 6.96 0.39
N LEU A 44 0.29 7.05 -0.04
CA LEU A 44 -0.12 6.95 -1.45
C LEU A 44 0.42 5.67 -2.12
N CYS A 45 0.33 4.55 -1.40
CA CYS A 45 1.10 3.35 -1.72
C CYS A 45 0.67 2.63 -2.99
N GLY A 46 -0.51 2.94 -3.54
CA GLY A 46 -1.09 2.26 -4.68
C GLY A 46 -1.08 0.75 -4.49
N LYS A 47 -0.39 0.05 -5.40
CA LYS A 47 -0.16 -1.40 -5.34
C LYS A 47 1.32 -1.77 -5.30
N SER A 48 2.16 -0.94 -4.67
CA SER A 48 3.61 -1.11 -4.74
C SER A 48 4.09 -2.47 -4.22
N ALA A 49 4.92 -3.16 -5.01
CA ALA A 49 5.61 -4.38 -4.58
C ALA A 49 6.64 -4.13 -3.47
N ASP A 50 7.03 -2.86 -3.24
CA ASP A 50 7.95 -2.49 -2.16
C ASP A 50 7.38 -2.81 -0.78
N LEU A 51 6.06 -2.82 -0.61
CA LEU A 51 5.41 -3.16 0.67
C LEU A 51 5.76 -4.59 1.10
N VAL A 52 5.75 -5.54 0.16
CA VAL A 52 6.16 -6.92 0.39
C VAL A 52 7.67 -7.02 0.62
N TRP A 53 8.45 -6.24 -0.14
CA TRP A 53 9.91 -6.22 0.01
C TRP A 53 10.35 -5.73 1.40
N LEU A 54 9.66 -4.74 1.94
CA LEU A 54 9.86 -4.20 3.29
C LEU A 54 9.41 -5.21 4.35
N ALA A 55 8.22 -5.80 4.21
CA ALA A 55 7.71 -6.77 5.18
C ALA A 55 8.58 -8.04 5.28
N LYS A 56 9.20 -8.48 4.17
CA LYS A 56 10.18 -9.58 4.15
C LYS A 56 11.48 -9.29 4.92
N ARG A 57 11.66 -8.06 5.41
CA ARG A 57 12.78 -7.63 6.26
C ARG A 57 12.35 -7.45 7.71
N ASP A 58 11.26 -8.14 8.10
CA ASP A 58 10.67 -8.12 9.43
C ASP A 58 10.22 -6.71 9.87
N LEU A 59 9.87 -5.85 8.91
CA LEU A 59 9.33 -4.52 9.18
C LEU A 59 7.80 -4.57 9.25
N ASP A 60 7.22 -3.75 10.13
CA ASP A 60 5.77 -3.60 10.22
C ASP A 60 5.30 -2.51 9.24
N VAL A 61 4.73 -2.91 8.11
CA VAL A 61 4.43 -2.00 7.01
C VAL A 61 2.98 -1.52 7.07
N VAL A 62 2.80 -0.21 7.05
CA VAL A 62 1.51 0.45 6.94
C VAL A 62 1.45 1.22 5.64
N GLY A 63 0.46 0.95 4.80
CA GLY A 63 0.18 1.73 3.60
C GLY A 63 -1.12 2.53 3.76
N VAL A 64 -1.17 3.71 3.14
CA VAL A 64 -2.42 4.47 2.97
C VAL A 64 -2.61 4.72 1.48
N GLU A 65 -3.78 4.39 0.95
CA GLU A 65 -4.11 4.59 -0.45
C GLU A 65 -5.58 4.95 -0.60
N LEU A 66 -5.86 5.93 -1.45
CA LEU A 66 -7.22 6.41 -1.68
C LEU A 66 -8.05 5.40 -2.50
N SER A 67 -7.41 4.70 -3.44
CA SER A 67 -8.05 3.78 -4.36
C SER A 67 -8.21 2.38 -3.78
N ARG A 68 -9.45 2.01 -3.41
CA ARG A 68 -9.82 0.62 -3.08
C ARG A 68 -9.40 -0.38 -4.16
N LEU A 69 -9.53 0.01 -5.44
CA LEU A 69 -9.11 -0.82 -6.56
C LEU A 69 -7.61 -1.12 -6.54
N ALA A 70 -6.78 -0.15 -6.16
CA ALA A 70 -5.34 -0.35 -6.04
C ALA A 70 -5.00 -1.32 -4.90
N ILE A 71 -5.66 -1.16 -3.74
CA ILE A 71 -5.50 -2.02 -2.56
C ILE A 71 -5.90 -3.47 -2.89
N GLU A 72 -7.07 -3.68 -3.50
CA GLU A 72 -7.53 -5.02 -3.86
C GLU A 72 -6.64 -5.64 -4.95
N ALA A 73 -6.19 -4.85 -5.93
CA ALA A 73 -5.23 -5.30 -6.93
C ALA A 73 -3.88 -5.70 -6.30
N PHE A 74 -3.39 -4.96 -5.30
CA PHE A 74 -2.19 -5.33 -4.55
C PHE A 74 -2.32 -6.73 -3.95
N PHE A 75 -3.37 -6.99 -3.18
CA PHE A 75 -3.56 -8.29 -2.54
C PHE A 75 -3.70 -9.42 -3.56
N ALA A 76 -4.44 -9.20 -4.64
CA ALA A 76 -4.59 -10.15 -5.74
C ALA A 76 -3.25 -10.47 -6.43
N GLU A 77 -2.49 -9.45 -6.80
CA GLU A 77 -1.21 -9.59 -7.50
C GLU A 77 -0.13 -10.26 -6.63
N GLN A 78 -0.08 -9.89 -5.34
CA GLN A 78 0.85 -10.50 -4.39
C GLN A 78 0.39 -11.90 -3.92
N ARG A 79 -0.84 -12.31 -4.26
CA ARG A 79 -1.47 -13.57 -3.81
C ARG A 79 -1.53 -13.67 -2.28
N ILE A 80 -1.86 -12.55 -1.63
CA ILE A 80 -1.96 -12.45 -0.17
C ILE A 80 -3.45 -12.31 0.19
N ALA A 81 -3.95 -13.22 1.02
CA ALA A 81 -5.29 -13.07 1.60
C ALA A 81 -5.29 -11.93 2.63
N PHE A 82 -6.43 -11.29 2.84
CA PHE A 82 -6.58 -10.20 3.79
C PHE A 82 -7.86 -10.31 4.62
N GLU A 83 -7.81 -9.70 5.79
CA GLU A 83 -8.98 -9.41 6.63
C GLU A 83 -9.36 -7.94 6.43
N LEU A 84 -10.65 -7.68 6.19
CA LEU A 84 -11.20 -6.34 6.04
C LEU A 84 -11.94 -5.94 7.30
N ASP A 85 -11.57 -4.79 7.84
CA ASP A 85 -12.22 -4.13 8.98
C ASP A 85 -12.69 -2.73 8.56
N GLU A 86 -14.01 -2.54 8.52
CA GLU A 86 -14.65 -1.28 8.13
C GLU A 86 -15.16 -0.47 9.33
N GLN A 87 -14.80 -0.86 10.58
CA GLN A 87 -15.34 -0.21 11.78
C GLN A 87 -14.66 1.13 12.13
N GLY A 88 -13.65 1.56 11.35
CA GLY A 88 -12.92 2.81 11.55
C GLY A 88 -13.24 3.89 10.50
N PRO A 89 -12.69 5.11 10.67
CA PRO A 89 -12.87 6.20 9.70
C PRO A 89 -12.30 5.87 8.32
N MET A 90 -11.35 4.94 8.25
CA MET A 90 -10.80 4.38 7.02
C MET A 90 -10.88 2.85 7.07
N PRO A 91 -11.47 2.19 6.06
CA PRO A 91 -11.41 0.74 5.94
C PRO A 91 -9.97 0.23 5.97
N ARG A 92 -9.74 -0.80 6.77
CA ARG A 92 -8.43 -1.38 7.02
C ARG A 92 -8.35 -2.79 6.48
N TYR A 93 -7.34 -3.06 5.66
CA TYR A 93 -7.05 -4.34 5.04
C TYR A 93 -5.77 -4.89 5.67
N ARG A 94 -5.88 -5.96 6.46
CA ARG A 94 -4.74 -6.61 7.10
C ARG A 94 -4.33 -7.85 6.33
N ALA A 95 -3.08 -7.90 5.89
CA ALA A 95 -2.51 -9.08 5.25
C ALA A 95 -2.47 -10.27 6.22
N GLN A 96 -2.80 -11.46 5.72
CA GLN A 96 -2.62 -12.71 6.45
C GLN A 96 -1.20 -13.24 6.25
N GLY A 97 -0.52 -13.58 7.35
CA GLY A 97 0.82 -14.18 7.33
C GLY A 97 1.96 -13.23 6.95
N VAL A 98 1.70 -11.93 6.75
CA VAL A 98 2.70 -10.91 6.42
C VAL A 98 2.37 -9.63 7.20
N SER A 99 3.38 -8.91 7.73
CA SER A 99 3.17 -7.67 8.50
C SER A 99 2.89 -6.47 7.58
N ILE A 100 1.74 -6.49 6.91
CA ILE A 100 1.25 -5.39 6.06
C ILE A 100 -0.18 -5.04 6.45
N THR A 101 -0.43 -3.76 6.69
CA THR A 101 -1.77 -3.21 6.88
C THR A 101 -1.98 -2.05 5.92
N LEU A 102 -3.02 -2.08 5.09
CA LEU A 102 -3.38 -0.99 4.19
C LEU A 102 -4.66 -0.30 4.66
N TYR A 103 -4.65 1.02 4.73
CA TYR A 103 -5.83 1.84 4.97
C TYR A 103 -6.32 2.43 3.66
N CYS A 104 -7.62 2.30 3.41
CA CYS A 104 -8.29 2.89 2.25
C CYS A 104 -8.83 4.27 2.63
N GLY A 105 -8.22 5.34 2.15
CA GLY A 105 -8.64 6.70 2.50
C GLY A 105 -7.68 7.77 2.03
N ASP A 106 -8.04 9.02 2.30
CA ASP A 106 -7.17 10.15 2.03
C ASP A 106 -6.01 10.16 3.04
N PHE A 107 -4.78 10.09 2.53
CA PHE A 107 -3.58 10.15 3.35
C PHE A 107 -3.51 11.45 4.17
N PHE A 108 -4.03 12.57 3.65
CA PHE A 108 -4.01 13.84 4.38
C PHE A 108 -4.98 13.88 5.57
N GLU A 109 -5.90 12.92 5.66
CA GLU A 109 -6.81 12.71 6.78
C GLU A 109 -6.34 11.58 7.72
N PHE A 110 -5.17 10.97 7.44
CA PHE A 110 -4.62 9.87 8.24
C PHE A 110 -3.89 10.40 9.47
N SER A 111 -4.39 10.07 10.67
CA SER A 111 -3.87 10.51 11.98
C SER A 111 -3.53 9.34 12.91
#